data_AF-A0A139NKI4-F1
#
_entry.id   AF-A0A139NKI4-F1
#
_cell.length_a   1.000
_cell.length_b   1.000
_cell.length_c   1.000
_cell.angle_alpha   90.00
_cell.angle_beta   90.00
_cell.angle_gamma   90.00
#
_symmetry.space_group_name_H-M   'P 1'
#
loop_
_entity.id
_entity.type
_entity.pdbx_description
1 polymer ?
#
loop_
_entity_poly.entity_id
_entity_poly.type
_entity_poly.pdbx_seq_one_letter_code
_entity_poly.pdbx_strand_id
1 'polypeptide(L)'
;MKILITSGGTSQPIDSVRSVTNRSTGQLGTFVARQFLKNGHEVTLVTTQTAIKPEDHPALTLVLVETVSDVQEILERLVPVHDALIHAMAISDYDPIRMVPFAEVAQADDLTPFLEKEDQIQKISSKSDVQVLFLQKHLKSFPWSRPGTLIFC
;
A
#
# COMPACT_ATOMS: atom_id res chain seq x y z
N MET A 1 -1.10 25.42 -6.73
CA MET A 1 -1.91 24.26 -6.27
C MET A 1 -0.96 23.26 -5.64
N LYS A 2 -1.44 22.60 -4.58
CA LYS A 2 -0.80 21.48 -3.90
C LYS A 2 -1.42 20.18 -4.39
N ILE A 3 -0.63 19.37 -5.08
CA ILE A 3 -1.07 18.13 -5.71
C ILE A 3 -0.54 16.95 -4.90
N LEU A 4 -1.44 16.11 -4.42
CA LEU A 4 -1.12 14.85 -3.76
C LEU A 4 -1.18 13.72 -4.79
N ILE A 5 -0.13 12.92 -4.90
CA ILE A 5 -0.06 11.80 -5.83
C ILE A 5 0.32 10.54 -5.05
N THR A 6 -0.42 9.44 -5.23
CA THR A 6 0.03 8.11 -4.78
C THR A 6 0.64 7.35 -5.96
N SER A 7 1.73 6.62 -5.73
CA SER A 7 2.45 5.87 -6.77
C SER A 7 3.12 4.61 -6.23
N GLY A 8 3.39 3.65 -7.11
CA GLY A 8 3.98 2.36 -6.73
C GLY A 8 2.91 1.34 -6.34
N GLY A 9 3.30 0.29 -5.64
CA GLY A 9 2.39 -0.74 -5.17
C GLY A 9 2.73 -1.20 -3.76
N THR A 10 1.70 -1.41 -2.97
CA THR A 10 1.85 -1.73 -1.54
C THR A 10 2.32 -3.17 -1.34
N SER A 11 2.99 -3.40 -0.21
CA SER A 11 3.39 -4.73 0.25
C SER A 11 2.78 -5.02 1.62
N GLN A 12 2.08 -6.14 1.75
CA GLN A 12 1.53 -6.59 3.02
C GLN A 12 2.41 -7.70 3.60
N PRO A 13 2.98 -7.52 4.80
CA PRO A 13 3.91 -8.48 5.39
C PRO A 13 3.21 -9.81 5.70
N ILE A 14 3.85 -10.91 5.34
CA ILE A 14 3.50 -12.27 5.78
C ILE A 14 4.28 -12.59 7.06
N ASP A 15 5.55 -12.21 7.11
CA ASP A 15 6.44 -12.29 8.28
C ASP A 15 7.58 -11.26 8.14
N SER A 16 8.62 -11.32 8.99
CA SER A 16 9.77 -10.40 8.92
C SER A 16 10.62 -10.46 7.66
N VAL A 17 10.35 -11.38 6.73
CA VAL A 17 11.15 -11.61 5.51
C VAL A 17 10.30 -11.53 4.24
N ARG A 18 9.04 -11.94 4.31
CA ARG A 18 8.15 -12.15 3.15
C ARG A 18 6.96 -11.22 3.19
N SER A 19 6.48 -10.84 2.01
CA SER A 19 5.28 -10.03 1.85
C SER A 19 4.52 -10.37 0.57
N VAL A 20 3.22 -10.08 0.55
CA VAL A 20 2.38 -10.08 -0.65
C VAL A 20 2.38 -8.68 -1.23
N THR A 21 2.83 -8.52 -2.48
CA THR A 21 2.98 -7.20 -3.10
C THR A 21 2.18 -7.05 -4.38
N ASN A 22 1.54 -5.89 -4.54
CA ASN A 22 0.99 -5.48 -5.81
C ASN A 22 2.10 -4.87 -6.67
N ARG A 23 2.41 -5.50 -7.81
CA ARG A 23 3.50 -5.06 -8.65
C ARG A 23 3.12 -3.80 -9.44
N SER A 24 3.70 -2.68 -9.06
CA SER A 24 3.59 -1.42 -9.80
C SER A 24 4.93 -0.71 -9.80
N THR A 25 5.39 -0.31 -10.98
CA THR A 25 6.68 0.37 -11.16
C THR A 25 6.66 1.83 -10.70
N GLY A 26 5.47 2.40 -10.49
CA GLY A 26 5.29 3.83 -10.19
C GLY A 26 5.59 4.76 -11.38
N GLN A 27 5.74 4.23 -12.60
CA GLN A 27 6.02 5.03 -13.79
C GLN A 27 4.95 6.09 -14.07
N LEU A 28 3.67 5.71 -13.97
CA LEU A 28 2.55 6.64 -14.19
C LEU A 28 2.58 7.78 -13.17
N GLY A 29 2.63 7.47 -11.88
CA GLY A 29 2.66 8.49 -10.82
C GLY A 29 3.88 9.41 -10.93
N THR A 30 5.04 8.87 -11.29
CA THR A 30 6.25 9.68 -11.57
C THR A 30 6.10 10.58 -12.78
N PHE A 31 5.52 10.07 -13.87
CA PHE A 31 5.27 10.87 -15.07
C PHE A 31 4.32 12.05 -14.73
N VAL A 32 3.22 11.77 -14.04
CA VAL A 32 2.25 12.78 -13.63
C VAL A 32 2.89 13.81 -12.70
N ALA A 33 3.66 13.38 -11.70
CA ALA A 33 4.40 14.27 -10.81
C ALA A 33 5.32 15.23 -11.59
N ARG A 34 6.08 14.72 -12.56
CA ARG A 34 6.93 15.53 -13.43
C ARG A 34 6.14 16.59 -14.20
N GLN A 35 4.93 16.26 -14.69
CA GLN A 35 4.10 17.24 -15.40
C GLN A 35 3.62 18.35 -14.46
N PHE A 36 3.15 18.04 -13.26
CA PHE A 36 2.71 19.07 -12.32
C PHE A 36 3.87 19.97 -11.86
N LEU A 37 5.03 19.38 -11.56
CA LEU A 37 6.24 20.14 -11.21
C LEU A 37 6.66 21.10 -12.33
N LYS A 38 6.67 20.63 -13.59
CA LYS A 38 7.00 21.46 -14.77
C LYS A 38 6.05 22.65 -14.96
N ASN A 39 4.81 22.53 -14.49
CA ASN A 39 3.81 23.60 -14.56
C ASN A 39 3.80 24.47 -13.29
N GLY A 40 4.81 24.34 -12.41
CA GLY A 40 4.98 25.22 -11.25
C GLY A 40 4.10 24.86 -10.04
N HIS A 41 3.58 23.63 -9.98
CA HIS A 41 2.79 23.16 -8.84
C HIS A 41 3.66 22.54 -7.74
N GLU A 42 3.19 22.59 -6.50
CA GLU A 42 3.77 21.84 -5.38
C GLU A 42 3.23 20.41 -5.43
N VAL A 43 4.13 19.42 -5.35
CA VAL A 43 3.77 18.00 -5.44
C VAL A 43 4.22 17.27 -4.19
N THR A 44 3.26 16.60 -3.53
CA THR A 44 3.57 15.57 -2.53
C THR A 44 3.32 14.21 -3.16
N LEU A 45 4.39 13.44 -3.32
CA LEU A 45 4.36 12.11 -3.90
C LEU A 45 4.50 11.05 -2.79
N VAL A 46 3.39 10.40 -2.46
CA VAL A 46 3.32 9.23 -1.58
C VAL A 46 3.67 7.99 -2.41
N THR A 47 4.80 7.36 -2.13
CA THR A 47 5.34 6.30 -2.98
C THR A 47 6.03 5.21 -2.18
N THR A 48 6.32 4.08 -2.82
CA THR A 48 7.01 2.96 -2.17
C THR A 48 8.52 2.98 -2.43
N GLN A 49 9.29 2.29 -1.59
CA GLN A 49 10.76 2.28 -1.69
C GLN A 49 11.25 1.84 -3.08
N THR A 50 10.61 0.83 -3.67
CA THR A 50 10.99 0.21 -4.95
C THR A 50 10.43 0.91 -6.18
N ALA A 51 9.45 1.80 -6.01
CA ALA A 51 8.86 2.54 -7.12
C ALA A 51 9.86 3.55 -7.71
N ILE A 52 9.76 3.76 -9.03
CA ILE A 52 10.45 4.84 -9.73
C ILE A 52 9.96 6.17 -9.14
N LYS A 53 10.90 7.11 -8.96
CA LYS A 53 10.67 8.45 -8.42
C LYS A 53 11.13 9.49 -9.46
N PRO A 54 10.52 10.68 -9.50
CA PRO A 54 11.05 11.80 -10.27
C PRO A 54 12.41 12.23 -9.71
N GLU A 55 13.15 13.03 -10.50
CA GLU A 55 14.35 13.72 -10.01
C GLU A 55 13.98 14.71 -8.89
N ASP A 56 14.95 14.99 -8.01
CA ASP A 56 14.79 15.96 -6.92
C ASP A 56 14.39 17.33 -7.48
N HIS A 57 13.44 17.97 -6.80
CA HIS A 57 12.91 19.27 -7.19
C HIS A 57 12.50 20.07 -5.94
N PRO A 58 12.72 21.40 -5.87
CA PRO A 58 12.42 22.20 -4.67
C PRO A 58 10.95 22.17 -4.24
N ALA A 59 10.04 21.98 -5.19
CA ALA A 59 8.59 21.88 -4.96
C ALA A 59 8.08 20.43 -4.82
N LEU A 60 8.98 19.44 -4.72
CA LEU A 60 8.64 18.03 -4.53
C LEU A 60 8.87 17.62 -3.08
N THR A 61 7.84 17.03 -2.46
CA THR A 61 7.94 16.32 -1.19
C THR A 61 7.71 14.83 -1.45
N LEU A 62 8.63 13.98 -1.00
CA LEU A 62 8.50 12.51 -1.08
C LEU A 62 8.07 11.96 0.27
N VAL A 63 7.05 11.10 0.28
CA VAL A 63 6.60 10.36 1.46
C VAL A 63 6.67 8.88 1.15
N LEU A 64 7.48 8.14 1.91
CA LEU A 64 7.64 6.70 1.73
C LEU A 64 6.63 5.93 2.56
N VAL A 65 5.98 4.97 1.92
CA VAL A 65 5.01 4.04 2.53
C VAL A 65 5.26 2.63 2.02
N GLU A 66 4.83 1.62 2.77
CA GLU A 66 4.95 0.22 2.38
C GLU A 66 3.58 -0.48 2.37
N THR A 67 2.82 -0.35 3.45
CA THR A 67 1.58 -1.08 3.67
C THR A 67 0.33 -0.28 3.26
N VAL A 68 -0.83 -0.93 3.19
CA VAL A 68 -2.11 -0.23 2.98
C VAL A 68 -2.41 0.69 4.16
N SER A 69 -2.10 0.24 5.39
CA SER A 69 -2.26 1.03 6.61
C SER A 69 -1.43 2.31 6.59
N ASP A 70 -0.17 2.25 6.14
CA ASP A 70 0.69 3.43 5.99
C ASP A 70 0.07 4.43 5.02
N VAL A 71 -0.42 3.93 3.87
CA VAL A 71 -1.08 4.78 2.87
C VAL A 71 -2.32 5.43 3.45
N GLN A 72 -3.14 4.68 4.17
CA GLN A 72 -4.36 5.21 4.80
C GLN A 72 -4.04 6.32 5.79
N GLU A 73 -3.11 6.10 6.73
CA GLU A 73 -2.71 7.11 7.72
C GLU A 73 -2.20 8.38 7.05
N ILE A 74 -1.34 8.23 6.03
CA ILE A 74 -0.79 9.36 5.29
C ILE A 74 -1.88 10.11 4.52
N LEU A 75 -2.80 9.41 3.86
CA LEU A 75 -3.88 10.04 3.11
C LEU A 75 -4.87 10.76 4.03
N GLU A 76 -5.21 10.19 5.18
CA GLU A 76 -6.05 10.85 6.20
C GLU A 76 -5.49 12.20 6.63
N ARG A 77 -4.16 12.32 6.71
CA ARG A 77 -3.46 13.55 7.07
C ARG A 77 -3.28 14.51 5.91
N LEU A 78 -2.97 14.01 4.71
CA LEU A 78 -2.56 14.84 3.58
C LEU A 78 -3.73 15.29 2.70
N VAL A 79 -4.74 14.46 2.47
CA VAL A 79 -5.92 14.84 1.67
C VAL A 79 -6.55 16.15 2.16
N PRO A 80 -6.72 16.41 3.47
CA PRO A 80 -7.22 17.67 4.01
C PRO A 80 -6.50 18.96 3.58
N VAL A 81 -5.21 18.87 3.24
CA VAL A 81 -4.33 20.04 3.03
C VAL A 81 -3.82 20.16 1.59
N HIS A 82 -4.38 19.37 0.66
CA HIS A 82 -4.08 19.40 -0.77
C HIS A 82 -5.32 19.74 -1.61
N ASP A 83 -5.08 20.38 -2.75
CA ASP A 83 -6.14 20.82 -3.66
C ASP A 83 -6.65 19.67 -4.55
N ALA A 84 -5.80 18.70 -4.85
CA ALA A 84 -6.13 17.54 -5.66
C ALA A 84 -5.38 16.29 -5.21
N LEU A 85 -6.03 15.14 -5.37
CA LEU A 85 -5.47 13.79 -5.20
C LEU A 85 -5.49 13.05 -6.54
N ILE A 86 -4.35 12.52 -6.95
CA ILE A 86 -4.20 11.60 -8.07
C ILE A 86 -3.73 10.26 -7.52
N HIS A 87 -4.63 9.28 -7.52
CA HIS A 87 -4.41 7.98 -6.91
C HIS A 87 -3.93 6.94 -7.92
N ALA A 88 -2.63 6.95 -8.23
CA ALA A 88 -2.02 6.03 -9.20
C ALA A 88 -1.32 4.81 -8.56
N MET A 89 -1.49 4.61 -7.25
CA MET A 89 -0.89 3.49 -6.51
C MET A 89 -1.71 2.20 -6.65
N ALA A 90 -1.02 1.07 -6.79
CA ALA A 90 -1.63 -0.26 -6.75
C ALA A 90 -1.77 -0.72 -5.28
N ILE A 91 -2.89 -0.37 -4.66
CA ILE A 91 -3.25 -0.75 -3.28
C ILE A 91 -3.70 -2.21 -3.22
N SER A 92 -3.19 -2.98 -2.24
CA SER A 92 -3.64 -4.35 -2.00
C SER A 92 -5.10 -4.39 -1.55
N ASP A 93 -5.85 -5.35 -2.07
CA ASP A 93 -7.21 -5.65 -1.62
C ASP A 93 -7.23 -6.57 -0.39
N TYR A 94 -6.10 -7.19 -0.05
CA TYR A 94 -6.01 -8.24 0.96
C TYR A 94 -4.78 -8.09 1.85
N ASP A 95 -4.94 -8.49 3.12
CA ASP A 95 -3.88 -8.64 4.12
C ASP A 95 -3.64 -10.12 4.46
N PRO A 96 -2.38 -10.54 4.63
CA PRO A 96 -2.03 -11.77 5.33
C PRO A 96 -2.61 -11.81 6.74
N ILE A 97 -3.31 -12.90 7.06
CA ILE A 97 -3.82 -13.21 8.39
C ILE A 97 -2.84 -14.13 9.11
N ARG A 98 -2.44 -15.20 8.39
CA ARG A 98 -1.70 -16.33 8.94
C ARG A 98 -1.14 -17.18 7.79
N MET A 99 0.05 -17.76 8.01
CA MET A 99 0.60 -18.80 7.14
C MET A 99 0.95 -20.04 7.96
N VAL A 100 0.43 -21.20 7.57
CA VAL A 100 0.60 -22.48 8.30
C VAL A 100 0.95 -23.64 7.35
N PRO A 101 1.59 -24.71 7.84
CA PRO A 101 1.76 -25.94 7.08
C PRO A 101 0.43 -26.52 6.57
N PHE A 102 0.44 -27.07 5.36
CA PHE A 102 -0.75 -27.72 4.79
C PHE A 102 -1.30 -28.85 5.66
N ALA A 103 -0.43 -29.59 6.36
CA ALA A 103 -0.84 -30.68 7.24
C ALA A 103 -1.75 -30.22 8.39
N GLU A 104 -1.56 -29.01 8.92
CA GLU A 104 -2.41 -28.46 9.98
C GLU A 104 -3.80 -28.16 9.47
N VAL A 105 -3.90 -27.58 8.27
CA VAL A 105 -5.19 -27.29 7.61
C VAL A 105 -5.91 -28.59 7.22
N ALA A 106 -5.17 -29.59 6.75
CA ALA A 106 -5.73 -30.87 6.31
C ALA A 106 -6.30 -31.73 7.47
N GLN A 107 -5.84 -31.49 8.70
CA GLN A 107 -6.30 -32.19 9.91
C GLN A 107 -7.35 -31.39 10.70
N ALA A 108 -7.63 -30.15 10.29
CA ALA A 108 -8.56 -29.29 10.99
C ALA A 108 -10.01 -29.60 10.61
N ASP A 109 -10.85 -29.89 11.61
CA ASP A 109 -12.31 -30.06 11.43
C ASP A 109 -13.02 -28.70 11.23
N ASP A 110 -12.43 -27.62 11.74
CA ASP A 110 -12.92 -26.23 11.61
C ASP A 110 -11.78 -25.30 11.17
N LEU A 111 -12.07 -24.46 10.17
CA LEU A 111 -11.10 -23.49 9.64
C LEU A 111 -11.21 -22.11 10.26
N THR A 112 -12.26 -21.84 11.04
CA THR A 112 -12.53 -20.54 11.67
C THR A 112 -11.31 -20.00 12.46
N PRO A 113 -10.56 -20.82 13.23
CA PRO A 113 -9.38 -20.34 13.95
C PRO A 113 -8.26 -19.79 13.06
N PHE A 114 -8.18 -20.21 11.78
CA PHE A 114 -7.18 -19.68 10.83
C PHE A 114 -7.56 -18.32 10.24
N LEU A 115 -8.81 -17.88 10.42
CA LEU A 115 -9.33 -16.61 9.89
C LEU A 115 -9.16 -15.44 10.87
N GLU A 116 -8.75 -15.71 12.11
CA GLU A 116 -8.41 -14.67 13.09
C GLU A 116 -6.98 -14.17 12.87
N LYS A 117 -6.82 -12.84 12.80
CA LYS A 117 -5.53 -12.20 12.56
C LYS A 117 -4.57 -12.50 13.70
N GLU A 118 -3.38 -12.96 13.34
CA GLU A 118 -2.31 -13.20 14.29
C GLU A 118 -1.23 -12.14 14.13
N ASP A 119 -0.85 -11.48 15.23
CA ASP A 119 0.17 -10.41 15.22
C ASP A 119 1.62 -10.95 15.16
N GLN A 120 1.82 -12.17 14.66
CA GLN A 120 3.14 -12.78 14.58
C GLN A 120 3.94 -12.24 13.39
N ILE A 121 4.85 -11.30 13.68
CA ILE A 121 5.83 -10.75 12.70
C ILE A 121 7.14 -11.56 12.72
N GLN A 122 7.19 -12.71 13.41
CA GLN A 122 8.39 -13.54 13.44
C GLN A 122 8.50 -14.43 12.20
N LYS A 123 9.73 -14.72 11.77
CA LYS A 123 10.01 -15.55 10.61
C LYS A 123 9.38 -16.93 10.76
N ILE A 124 8.49 -17.28 9.85
CA ILE A 124 7.83 -18.60 9.86
C ILE A 124 8.81 -19.64 9.30
N SER A 125 8.93 -20.78 10.00
CA SER A 125 9.89 -21.85 9.67
C SER A 125 9.64 -22.45 8.28
N SER A 126 10.72 -22.64 7.52
CA SER A 126 10.70 -23.26 6.18
C SER A 126 10.79 -24.80 6.21
N LYS A 127 10.37 -25.44 7.31
CA LYS A 127 10.51 -26.90 7.49
C LYS A 127 9.49 -27.72 6.70
N SER A 128 8.33 -27.16 6.38
CA SER A 128 7.27 -27.87 5.66
C SER A 128 7.33 -27.55 4.16
N ASP A 129 7.13 -28.57 3.34
CA ASP A 129 7.17 -28.46 1.87
C ASP A 129 6.04 -27.61 1.29
N VAL A 130 4.88 -27.59 1.97
CA VAL A 130 3.68 -26.87 1.52
C VAL A 130 3.13 -26.01 2.67
N GLN A 131 2.84 -24.75 2.36
CA GLN A 131 2.26 -23.76 3.26
C GLN A 131 0.95 -23.24 2.68
N VAL A 132 -0.01 -22.90 3.55
CA VAL A 132 -1.29 -22.27 3.23
C VAL A 132 -1.28 -20.87 3.82
N LEU A 133 -1.50 -19.86 2.98
CA LEU A 133 -1.61 -18.46 3.38
C LEU A 133 -3.07 -18.03 3.38
N PHE A 134 -3.58 -17.61 4.54
CA PHE A 134 -4.92 -17.05 4.68
C PHE A 134 -4.88 -15.53 4.50
N LEU A 135 -5.80 -15.01 3.70
CA LEU A 135 -5.89 -13.60 3.34
C LEU A 135 -7.26 -13.02 3.74
N GLN A 136 -7.26 -11.86 4.39
CA GLN A 136 -8.47 -11.10 4.70
C GLN A 136 -8.60 -9.93 3.77
N LYS A 137 -9.80 -9.67 3.26
CA LYS A 137 -10.06 -8.49 2.43
C LYS A 137 -9.97 -7.21 3.29
N HIS A 138 -9.26 -6.21 2.78
CA HIS A 138 -9.28 -4.84 3.31
C HIS A 138 -10.67 -4.22 3.14
N LEU A 139 -11.23 -3.69 4.23
CA LEU A 139 -12.34 -2.74 4.14
C LEU A 139 -11.76 -1.37 3.77
N LYS A 140 -11.64 -1.09 2.47
CA LYS A 140 -11.09 0.19 1.98
C LYS A 140 -11.94 1.37 2.47
N SER A 141 -11.49 2.06 3.51
CA SER A 141 -12.08 3.31 3.99
C SER A 141 -11.12 4.48 3.79
N PHE A 142 -10.82 4.81 2.53
CA PHE A 142 -10.05 6.03 2.26
C PHE A 142 -10.96 7.26 2.31
N PRO A 143 -10.44 8.43 2.71
CA PRO A 143 -11.19 9.68 2.77
C PRO A 143 -11.44 10.25 1.37
N TRP A 144 -12.28 9.59 0.58
CA TRP A 144 -12.60 9.96 -0.81
C TRP A 144 -13.53 11.17 -0.96
N SER A 145 -13.96 11.79 0.13
CA SER A 145 -14.93 12.89 0.04
C SER A 145 -14.59 14.01 1.01
N ARG A 146 -14.02 15.09 0.45
CA ARG A 146 -14.04 16.43 1.05
C ARG A 146 -14.53 17.45 0.02
N PRO A 147 -15.32 18.45 0.41
CA PRO A 147 -15.67 19.57 -0.46
C PRO A 147 -14.40 20.33 -0.87
N GLY A 148 -14.14 20.42 -2.17
CA GLY A 148 -13.04 21.22 -2.74
C GLY A 148 -11.79 20.43 -3.17
N THR A 149 -11.64 19.16 -2.79
CA THR A 149 -10.54 18.31 -3.28
C THR A 149 -10.99 17.53 -4.52
N LEU A 150 -10.29 17.69 -5.64
CA LEU A 150 -10.53 16.88 -6.84
C LEU A 150 -9.82 15.54 -6.72
N ILE A 151 -10.52 14.44 -6.99
CA ILE A 151 -9.97 13.08 -6.89
C ILE A 151 -9.98 12.40 -8.26
N PHE A 152 -8.85 11.84 -8.63
CA PHE A 152 -8.66 11.04 -9.83
C PHE A 152 -8.10 9.67 -9.42
N CYS A 153 -8.76 8.59 -9.83
CA CYS A 153 -8.34 7.20 -9.60
C CYS A 153 -8.11 6.52 -10.95
#